data_AF-A0A2G0E6H6-F1
#
_entry.id   AF-A0A2G0E6H6-F1
#
_cell.length_a   1.000
_cell.length_b   1.000
_cell.length_c   1.000
_cell.angle_alpha   90.00
_cell.angle_beta   90.00
_cell.angle_gamma   90.00
#
_symmetry.space_group_name_H-M   'P 1'
#
loop_
_entity.id
_entity.type
_entity.pdbx_description
1 polymer ?
#
loop_
_entity_poly.entity_id
_entity_poly.type
_entity_poly.pdbx_seq_one_letter_code
_entity_poly.pdbx_strand_id
1 'polypeptide(L)'
;QSLIDTLFGVLLLGFFVPFLWLFGLHGSAMVNGLVSPILQANSLANAEILASGKELTVANGGHIVTQQFLDQFMTVTGAGLTLGAVFFMMFFAKSRKYRELGKLSLLPAFFNINESIIFSTPIVMNPMMAVPFIFAPILSGLITYSALYFGLVLLLDRKSKG
;
A
#
# COMPACT_ATOMS: atom_id res chain seq x y z
N GLN A 1 12.67 -16.38 7.36
CA GLN A 1 11.86 -15.28 6.81
C GLN A 1 10.39 -15.66 6.94
N SER A 2 9.54 -14.81 7.53
CA SER A 2 8.10 -15.09 7.68
C SER A 2 7.43 -15.19 6.31
N LEU A 3 6.34 -15.97 6.16
CA LEU A 3 5.57 -16.06 4.91
C LEU A 3 5.13 -14.68 4.40
N ILE A 4 4.82 -13.76 5.33
CA ILE A 4 4.41 -12.39 5.03
C ILE A 4 5.55 -11.55 4.43
N ASP A 5 6.81 -11.91 4.68
CA ASP A 5 7.99 -11.21 4.17
C ASP A 5 8.48 -11.77 2.82
N THR A 6 7.53 -12.18 1.99
CA THR A 6 7.81 -12.73 0.66
C THR A 6 6.92 -12.05 -0.38
N LEU A 7 7.22 -12.25 -1.66
CA LEU A 7 6.33 -11.85 -2.74
C LEU A 7 4.90 -12.39 -2.56
N PHE A 8 4.77 -13.61 -2.05
CA PHE A 8 3.47 -14.19 -1.73
C PHE A 8 2.75 -13.42 -0.61
N GLY A 9 3.48 -13.00 0.42
CA GLY A 9 2.98 -12.10 1.45
C GLY A 9 2.45 -10.78 0.88
N VAL A 10 3.16 -10.18 -0.07
CA VAL A 10 2.69 -8.97 -0.77
C VAL A 10 1.37 -9.21 -1.51
N LEU A 11 1.24 -10.34 -2.20
CA LEU A 11 -0.02 -10.72 -2.87
C LEU A 11 -1.17 -10.88 -1.88
N LEU A 12 -0.93 -11.54 -0.74
CA LEU A 12 -1.94 -11.71 0.32
C LEU A 12 -2.37 -10.36 0.91
N LEU A 13 -1.42 -9.48 1.22
CA LEU A 13 -1.72 -8.13 1.74
C LEU A 13 -2.54 -7.32 0.73
N GLY A 14 -2.14 -7.36 -0.54
CA GLY A 14 -2.80 -6.63 -1.63
C GLY A 14 -4.19 -7.16 -1.93
N PHE A 15 -4.45 -8.44 -1.64
CA PHE A 15 -5.78 -9.04 -1.77
C PHE A 15 -6.66 -8.77 -0.54
N PHE A 16 -6.21 -9.16 0.66
CA PHE A 16 -7.07 -9.20 1.84
C PHE A 16 -7.51 -7.82 2.35
N VAL A 17 -6.64 -6.81 2.25
CA VAL A 17 -7.00 -5.44 2.65
C VAL A 17 -8.22 -4.94 1.86
N PRO A 18 -8.16 -4.81 0.52
CA PRO A 18 -9.31 -4.35 -0.26
C PRO A 18 -10.46 -5.36 -0.25
N PHE A 19 -10.19 -6.67 -0.20
CA PHE A 19 -11.24 -7.69 -0.14
C PHE A 19 -12.17 -7.51 1.07
N LEU A 20 -11.63 -7.25 2.27
CA LEU A 20 -12.43 -6.99 3.46
C LEU A 20 -13.24 -5.69 3.33
N TRP A 21 -12.65 -4.65 2.72
CA TRP A 21 -13.34 -3.39 2.42
C TRP A 21 -14.52 -3.57 1.45
N LEU A 22 -14.53 -4.59 0.58
CA LEU A 22 -15.70 -4.89 -0.26
C LEU A 22 -16.93 -5.29 0.55
N PHE A 23 -16.75 -5.80 1.78
CA PHE A 23 -17.83 -6.13 2.69
C PHE A 23 -18.10 -5.03 3.73
N GLY A 24 -17.49 -3.84 3.56
CA GLY A 24 -17.63 -2.72 4.49
C GLY A 24 -16.84 -2.89 5.80
N LEU A 25 -16.01 -3.93 5.91
CA LEU A 25 -15.11 -4.12 7.04
C LEU A 25 -13.89 -3.21 6.88
N HIS A 26 -13.33 -2.72 7.99
CA HIS A 26 -12.13 -1.89 7.96
C HIS A 26 -10.87 -2.74 7.71
N GLY A 27 -10.73 -3.25 6.48
CA GLY A 27 -9.72 -4.23 6.09
C GLY A 27 -8.29 -3.83 6.43
N SER A 28 -7.95 -2.54 6.28
CA SER A 28 -6.63 -2.02 6.60
C SER A 28 -6.27 -2.20 8.07
N ALA A 29 -7.19 -1.88 8.99
CA ALA A 29 -6.97 -2.01 10.43
C ALA A 29 -6.91 -3.48 10.87
N MET A 30 -7.80 -4.32 10.32
CA MET A 30 -7.85 -5.75 10.65
C MET A 30 -6.57 -6.47 10.21
N VAL A 31 -6.15 -6.28 8.95
CA VAL A 31 -4.93 -6.91 8.44
C VAL A 31 -3.71 -6.35 9.16
N ASN A 32 -3.63 -5.03 9.35
CA ASN A 32 -2.49 -4.40 10.04
C ASN A 32 -2.36 -4.88 11.50
N GLY A 33 -3.48 -5.12 12.20
CA GLY A 33 -3.47 -5.72 13.54
C GLY A 33 -2.86 -7.12 13.61
N LEU A 34 -2.83 -7.85 12.50
CA LEU A 34 -2.22 -9.18 12.40
C LEU A 34 -0.76 -9.13 11.95
N VAL A 35 -0.42 -8.23 11.01
CA VAL A 35 0.89 -8.24 10.35
C VAL A 35 1.89 -7.22 10.91
N SER A 36 1.44 -6.14 11.55
CA SER A 36 2.33 -5.09 12.06
C SER A 36 3.46 -5.59 12.96
N PRO A 37 3.29 -6.55 13.89
CA PRO A 37 4.41 -6.99 14.71
C PRO A 37 5.54 -7.61 13.88
N ILE A 38 5.19 -8.33 12.81
CA ILE A 38 6.14 -8.94 11.88
C ILE A 38 6.81 -7.85 11.04
N LEU A 39 6.03 -6.92 10.49
CA LEU A 39 6.54 -5.86 9.62
C LEU A 39 7.43 -4.86 10.39
N GLN A 40 7.12 -4.58 11.65
CA GLN A 40 7.94 -3.75 12.54
C GLN A 40 9.24 -4.47 12.94
N ALA A 41 9.19 -5.78 13.21
CA ALA A 41 10.40 -6.56 13.44
C ALA A 41 11.35 -6.53 12.22
N ASN A 42 10.80 -6.61 11.01
CA ASN A 42 11.57 -6.44 9.77
C ASN A 42 12.20 -5.04 9.66
N SER A 43 11.44 -3.99 10.00
CA SER A 43 11.98 -2.61 10.03
C SER A 43 13.12 -2.46 11.04
N LEU A 44 13.02 -3.10 12.21
CA LEU A 44 14.07 -3.09 13.22
C LEU A 44 15.33 -3.84 12.76
N ALA A 45 15.18 -5.02 12.19
CA ALA A 45 16.30 -5.79 11.62
C ALA A 45 17.05 -5.00 10.54
N ASN A 46 16.31 -4.27 9.68
CA ASN A 46 16.92 -3.37 8.70
C ASN A 46 17.70 -2.22 9.36
N ALA A 47 17.17 -1.64 10.44
CA ALA A 47 17.86 -0.59 11.19
C ALA A 47 19.15 -1.10 11.86
N GLU A 48 19.16 -2.34 12.35
CA GLU A 48 20.36 -2.99 12.92
C GLU A 48 21.46 -3.23 11.86
N ILE A 49 21.08 -3.65 10.65
CA ILE A 49 22.03 -3.79 9.52
C ILE A 49 22.70 -2.45 9.23
N LEU A 50 21.92 -1.37 9.15
CA LEU A 50 22.43 -0.02 8.94
C LEU A 50 23.33 0.43 10.10
N ALA A 51 22.93 0.18 11.34
CA ALA A 51 23.72 0.52 12.53
C ALA A 51 25.06 -0.23 12.58
N SER A 52 25.13 -1.43 11.99
CA SER A 52 26.38 -2.21 11.86
C SER A 52 27.34 -1.69 10.79
N GLY A 53 26.95 -0.66 10.03
CA GLY A 53 27.75 -0.10 8.94
C GLY A 53 27.73 -0.94 7.65
N LYS A 54 26.87 -1.96 7.57
CA LYS A 54 26.66 -2.75 6.35
C LYS A 54 25.64 -2.07 5.45
N GLU A 55 25.79 -2.25 4.14
CA GLU A 55 24.79 -1.81 3.17
C GLU A 55 23.47 -2.57 3.38
N LEU A 56 22.34 -1.86 3.39
CA LEU A 56 21.02 -2.48 3.50
C LEU A 56 20.64 -3.13 2.16
N THR A 57 20.95 -4.42 2.03
CA THR A 57 20.66 -5.23 0.86
C THR A 57 20.05 -6.57 1.28
N VAL A 58 19.30 -7.21 0.38
CA VAL A 58 18.76 -8.56 0.61
C VAL A 58 19.90 -9.56 0.90
N ALA A 59 21.06 -9.40 0.26
CA ALA A 59 22.24 -10.25 0.50
C ALA A 59 22.81 -10.11 1.93
N ASN A 60 22.67 -8.92 2.53
CA ASN A 60 23.07 -8.65 3.91
C ASN A 60 21.96 -8.94 4.93
N GLY A 61 20.87 -9.61 4.52
CA GLY A 61 19.74 -9.95 5.37
C GLY A 61 18.65 -8.88 5.44
N GLY A 62 18.70 -7.87 4.56
CA GLY A 62 17.69 -6.81 4.48
C GLY A 62 16.32 -7.33 4.05
N HIS A 63 15.29 -6.88 4.76
CA HIS A 63 13.89 -7.20 4.53
C HIS A 63 13.25 -6.19 3.59
N ILE A 64 12.58 -6.65 2.54
CA ILE A 64 11.85 -5.78 1.60
C ILE A 64 10.49 -5.39 2.19
N VAL A 65 9.76 -6.35 2.74
CA VAL A 65 8.39 -6.13 3.23
C VAL A 65 8.45 -5.63 4.67
N THR A 66 8.42 -4.31 4.82
CA THR A 66 8.44 -3.59 6.10
C THR A 66 7.11 -2.87 6.33
N GLN A 67 6.93 -2.25 7.50
CA GLN A 67 5.75 -1.42 7.74
C GLN A 67 5.68 -0.27 6.73
N GLN A 68 6.82 0.34 6.42
CA GLN A 68 6.92 1.41 5.43
C GLN A 68 6.57 0.93 4.02
N PHE A 69 6.92 -0.31 3.67
CA PHE A 69 6.50 -0.89 2.38
C PHE A 69 4.98 -0.93 2.25
N LEU A 70 4.29 -1.42 3.29
CA LEU A 70 2.82 -1.46 3.33
C LEU A 70 2.25 -0.03 3.23
N ASP A 71 2.68 0.86 4.13
CA ASP A 71 2.07 2.19 4.28
C ASP A 71 2.30 3.08 3.04
N GLN A 72 3.49 3.02 2.43
CA GLN A 72 3.90 3.95 1.37
C GLN A 72 3.65 3.45 -0.06
N PHE A 73 3.46 2.15 -0.27
CA PHE A 73 3.30 1.60 -1.62
C PHE A 73 2.03 0.79 -1.81
N MET A 74 1.53 0.14 -0.75
CA MET A 74 0.36 -0.73 -0.85
C MET A 74 -0.94 -0.05 -0.41
N THR A 75 -0.86 0.84 0.57
CA THR A 75 -2.01 1.57 1.12
C THR A 75 -1.86 3.09 1.05
N VAL A 76 -0.94 3.56 0.20
CA VAL A 76 -0.80 4.99 -0.07
C VAL A 76 -2.09 5.49 -0.72
N THR A 77 -2.65 6.59 -0.23
CA THR A 77 -3.99 7.10 -0.55
C THR A 77 -5.16 6.27 -0.01
N GLY A 78 -4.89 5.38 0.94
CA GLY A 78 -5.86 4.52 1.61
C GLY A 78 -6.00 3.14 0.95
N ALA A 79 -7.10 2.44 1.21
CA ALA A 79 -7.31 1.11 0.63
C ALA A 79 -7.57 1.21 -0.88
N GLY A 80 -6.96 0.32 -1.67
CA GLY A 80 -7.19 0.21 -3.11
C GLY A 80 -6.59 1.33 -3.97
N LEU A 81 -5.72 2.18 -3.42
CA LEU A 81 -4.99 3.23 -4.14
C LEU A 81 -5.91 4.17 -4.97
N THR A 82 -6.91 4.76 -4.33
CA THR A 82 -8.04 5.41 -5.02
C THR A 82 -7.76 6.82 -5.56
N LEU A 83 -6.56 7.38 -5.37
CA LEU A 83 -6.25 8.73 -5.83
C LEU A 83 -6.48 8.92 -7.34
N GLY A 84 -6.16 7.92 -8.16
CA GLY A 84 -6.48 7.95 -9.59
C GLY A 84 -7.98 8.12 -9.87
N ALA A 85 -8.84 7.45 -9.09
CA ALA A 85 -10.29 7.59 -9.18
C ALA A 85 -10.75 8.98 -8.68
N VAL A 86 -10.11 9.55 -7.66
CA VAL A 86 -10.38 10.91 -7.19
C VAL A 86 -10.10 11.94 -8.29
N PHE A 87 -8.94 11.85 -8.95
CA PHE A 87 -8.61 12.68 -10.11
C PHE A 87 -9.61 12.48 -11.25
N PHE A 88 -9.97 11.23 -11.56
CA PHE A 88 -10.96 10.94 -12.59
C PHE A 88 -12.30 11.62 -12.29
N MET A 89 -12.77 11.51 -11.05
CA MET A 89 -14.02 12.14 -10.64
C MET A 89 -13.98 13.66 -10.70
N MET A 90 -12.87 14.27 -10.29
CA MET A 90 -12.72 15.73 -10.29
C MET A 90 -12.79 16.32 -11.70
N PHE A 91 -12.06 15.73 -12.65
CA PHE A 91 -11.86 16.32 -13.97
C PHE A 91 -12.81 15.75 -15.03
N PHE A 92 -13.09 14.44 -14.98
CA PHE A 92 -13.73 13.71 -16.08
C PHE A 92 -15.16 13.22 -15.77
N ALA A 93 -15.61 13.22 -14.51
CA ALA A 93 -16.98 12.78 -14.22
C ALA A 93 -18.04 13.73 -14.82
N LYS A 94 -19.04 13.13 -15.47
CA LYS A 94 -20.22 13.86 -15.98
C LYS A 94 -21.18 14.27 -14.86
N SER A 95 -21.24 13.48 -13.78
CA SER A 95 -22.12 13.74 -12.64
C SER A 95 -21.57 14.84 -11.74
N ARG A 96 -22.40 15.84 -11.44
CA ARG A 96 -22.08 16.90 -10.46
C ARG A 96 -21.75 16.30 -9.09
N LYS A 97 -22.49 15.27 -8.65
CA LYS A 97 -22.25 14.57 -7.38
C LYS A 97 -20.82 14.01 -7.32
N TYR A 98 -20.37 13.33 -8.37
CA TYR A 98 -19.02 12.74 -8.37
C TYR A 98 -17.93 13.79 -8.50
N ARG A 99 -18.14 14.88 -9.26
CA ARG A 99 -17.19 15.99 -9.30
C ARG A 99 -16.98 16.62 -7.92
N GLU A 100 -18.05 16.90 -7.19
CA GLU A 100 -17.95 17.44 -5.84
C GLU A 100 -17.31 16.43 -4.87
N LEU A 101 -17.66 15.15 -4.96
CA LEU A 101 -17.03 14.10 -4.16
C LEU A 101 -15.51 14.03 -4.41
N GLY A 102 -15.07 14.11 -5.67
CA GLY A 102 -13.65 14.11 -6.04
C GLY A 102 -12.90 15.31 -5.44
N LYS A 103 -13.48 16.51 -5.47
CA LYS A 103 -12.90 17.70 -4.84
C LYS A 103 -12.77 17.55 -3.33
N LEU A 104 -13.83 17.11 -2.66
CA LEU A 104 -13.86 16.94 -1.21
C LEU A 104 -12.92 15.83 -0.72
N SER A 105 -12.72 14.80 -1.53
CA SER A 105 -11.90 13.63 -1.15
C SER A 105 -10.43 13.77 -1.49
N LEU A 106 -10.03 14.78 -2.27
CA LEU A 106 -8.64 14.98 -2.68
C LEU A 106 -7.71 15.18 -1.47
N LEU A 107 -8.08 16.09 -0.56
CA LEU A 107 -7.24 16.37 0.60
C LEU A 107 -7.12 15.15 1.53
N PRO A 108 -8.21 14.47 1.96
CA PRO A 108 -8.10 13.22 2.72
C PRO A 108 -7.24 12.15 2.04
N ALA A 109 -7.36 12.00 0.72
CA ALA A 109 -6.59 11.00 -0.03
C ALA A 109 -5.07 11.24 0.06
N PHE A 110 -4.61 12.49 0.12
CA PHE A 110 -3.18 12.79 0.37
C PHE A 110 -2.70 12.39 1.76
N PHE A 111 -3.60 12.26 2.73
CA PHE A 111 -3.33 11.78 4.07
C PHE A 111 -3.69 10.30 4.26
N ASN A 112 -3.79 9.54 3.17
CA ASN A 112 -4.13 8.11 3.16
C ASN A 112 -5.53 7.78 3.73
N ILE A 113 -6.45 8.75 3.73
CA ILE A 113 -7.83 8.61 4.20
C ILE A 113 -8.75 8.59 2.98
N ASN A 114 -9.53 7.53 2.79
CA ASN A 114 -10.37 7.38 1.59
C ASN A 114 -11.72 6.67 1.82
N GLU A 115 -12.18 6.61 3.07
CA GLU A 115 -13.49 6.06 3.46
C GLU A 115 -14.63 6.79 2.76
N SER A 116 -14.51 8.11 2.59
CA SER A 116 -15.48 8.89 1.82
C SER A 116 -15.64 8.35 0.40
N ILE A 117 -14.55 7.91 -0.24
CA ILE A 117 -14.58 7.30 -1.57
C ILE A 117 -15.19 5.92 -1.51
N ILE A 118 -14.71 5.06 -0.61
CA ILE A 118 -15.16 3.67 -0.50
C ILE A 118 -16.67 3.59 -0.27
N PHE A 119 -17.21 4.44 0.61
CA PHE A 119 -18.64 4.43 0.97
C PHE A 119 -19.53 5.34 0.10
N SER A 120 -19.00 6.39 -0.53
CA SER A 120 -19.80 7.29 -1.38
C SER A 120 -19.83 6.90 -2.85
N THR A 121 -19.00 5.93 -3.24
CA THR A 121 -18.99 5.31 -4.57
C THR A 121 -19.43 3.85 -4.45
N PRO A 122 -19.83 3.19 -5.54
CA PRO A 122 -20.28 1.81 -5.48
C PRO A 122 -19.08 0.85 -5.46
N ILE A 123 -18.11 1.03 -4.54
CA ILE A 123 -16.98 0.09 -4.36
C ILE A 123 -17.44 -1.08 -3.47
N VAL A 124 -18.05 -0.76 -2.33
CA VAL A 124 -18.59 -1.76 -1.41
C VAL A 124 -19.65 -2.60 -2.11
N MET A 125 -19.54 -3.92 -1.97
CA MET A 125 -20.42 -4.95 -2.53
C MET A 125 -20.59 -4.92 -4.06
N ASN A 126 -19.66 -4.31 -4.80
CA ASN A 126 -19.73 -4.24 -6.26
C ASN A 126 -18.59 -5.04 -6.93
N PRO A 127 -18.89 -6.19 -7.55
CA PRO A 127 -17.88 -7.01 -8.23
C PRO A 127 -17.13 -6.29 -9.36
N MET A 128 -17.77 -5.34 -10.05
CA MET A 128 -17.12 -4.57 -11.12
C MET A 128 -16.03 -3.64 -10.57
N MET A 129 -16.28 -3.03 -9.42
CA MET A 129 -15.31 -2.16 -8.74
C MET A 129 -14.30 -2.95 -7.92
N ALA A 130 -14.62 -4.18 -7.53
CA ALA A 130 -13.70 -5.07 -6.83
C ALA A 130 -12.42 -5.33 -7.61
N VAL A 131 -12.51 -5.48 -8.94
CA VAL A 131 -11.35 -5.73 -9.80
C VAL A 131 -10.31 -4.60 -9.69
N PRO A 132 -10.59 -3.34 -10.09
CA PRO A 132 -9.58 -2.29 -9.98
C PRO A 132 -9.16 -2.02 -8.52
N PHE A 133 -10.06 -2.16 -7.55
CA PHE A 133 -9.78 -1.91 -6.15
C PHE A 133 -8.83 -2.93 -5.51
N ILE A 134 -8.90 -4.20 -5.92
CA ILE A 134 -7.99 -5.26 -5.46
C ILE A 134 -6.68 -5.26 -6.27
N PHE A 135 -6.76 -5.11 -7.59
CA PHE A 135 -5.57 -5.23 -8.44
C PHE A 135 -4.62 -4.04 -8.32
N ALA A 136 -5.11 -2.83 -8.05
CA ALA A 136 -4.25 -1.65 -7.89
C ALA A 136 -3.16 -1.84 -6.81
N PRO A 137 -3.48 -2.21 -5.55
CA PRO A 137 -2.45 -2.44 -4.53
C PRO A 137 -1.57 -3.66 -4.83
N ILE A 138 -2.11 -4.73 -5.44
CA ILE A 138 -1.31 -5.88 -5.89
C ILE A 138 -0.25 -5.44 -6.89
N LEU A 139 -0.63 -4.69 -7.93
CA LEU A 139 0.30 -4.21 -8.95
C LEU A 139 1.35 -3.27 -8.35
N SER A 140 0.93 -2.34 -7.49
CA SER A 140 1.86 -1.45 -6.80
C SER A 140 2.88 -2.21 -5.95
N GLY A 141 2.41 -3.21 -5.19
CA GLY A 141 3.26 -4.10 -4.41
C GLY A 141 4.23 -4.90 -5.26
N LEU A 142 3.75 -5.51 -6.36
CA LEU A 142 4.58 -6.28 -7.28
C LEU A 142 5.68 -5.43 -7.93
N ILE A 143 5.32 -4.23 -8.42
CA ILE A 143 6.27 -3.30 -9.03
C ILE A 143 7.31 -2.87 -8.00
N THR A 144 6.87 -2.45 -6.81
CA THR A 144 7.78 -1.98 -5.76
C THR A 144 8.69 -3.09 -5.25
N TYR A 145 8.14 -4.27 -4.97
CA TYR A 145 8.93 -5.42 -4.51
C TYR A 145 9.98 -5.80 -5.56
N SER A 146 9.60 -5.89 -6.83
CA SER A 146 10.52 -6.24 -7.91
C SER A 146 11.61 -5.18 -8.07
N ALA A 147 11.26 -3.89 -8.02
CA ALA A 147 12.22 -2.80 -8.12
C ALA A 147 13.25 -2.83 -6.98
N LEU A 148 12.83 -3.15 -5.76
CA LEU A 148 13.71 -3.29 -4.60
C LEU A 148 14.56 -4.58 -4.67
N TYR A 149 13.95 -5.70 -5.07
CA TYR A 149 14.61 -7.00 -5.17
C TYR A 149 15.73 -7.01 -6.22
N PHE A 150 15.48 -6.41 -7.39
CA PHE A 150 16.48 -6.30 -8.46
C PHE A 150 17.44 -5.11 -8.29
N GLY A 151 17.29 -4.31 -7.22
CA GLY A 151 18.15 -3.15 -6.96
C GLY A 151 17.95 -1.98 -7.92
N LEU A 152 16.82 -1.90 -8.62
CA LEU A 152 16.43 -0.72 -9.41
C LEU A 152 16.13 0.48 -8.49
N VAL A 153 15.62 0.19 -7.29
CA VAL A 153 15.44 1.12 -6.18
C VAL A 153 16.16 0.54 -4.97
N LEU A 154 16.84 1.38 -4.20
CA LEU A 154 17.52 0.95 -2.98
C LEU A 154 16.50 0.72 -1.86
N LEU A 155 16.69 -0.34 -1.07
CA LEU A 155 16.10 -0.47 0.26
C LEU A 155 16.70 0.66 1.10
N LEU A 156 15.95 1.74 1.28
CA LEU A 156 16.41 3.05 1.78
C LEU A 156 17.69 3.00 2.63
N ASP A 157 18.81 3.40 2.02
CA ASP A 157 19.84 4.24 2.60
C ASP A 157 20.49 5.08 1.50
N ARG A 158 20.67 6.37 1.78
CA ARG A 158 21.56 7.25 1.03
C ARG A 158 22.52 7.89 2.02
N LYS A 159 23.47 7.10 2.54
CA LYS A 159 24.80 7.61 2.87
C LYS A 159 25.79 7.23 1.79
N SER A 160 25.60 7.83 0.61
CA SER A 160 26.72 7.95 -0.33
C SER A 160 27.65 9.04 0.19
N LYS A 161 28.84 8.58 0.64
CA LYS A 161 30.12 9.29 0.68
C LYS A 161 30.35 10.28 1.83
N GLY A 162 31.12 9.80 2.80
CA GLY A 162 32.10 10.55 3.59
C GLY A 162 33.32 9.67 3.77
#